data_AF-A0A1X7SJB8-F1
#
_entry.id   AF-A0A1X7SJB8-F1
#
_cell.length_a   1.000
_cell.length_b   1.000
_cell.length_c   1.000
_cell.angle_alpha   90.00
_cell.angle_beta   90.00
_cell.angle_gamma   90.00
#
_symmetry.space_group_name_H-M   'P 1'
#
loop_
_entity.id
_entity.type
_entity.pdbx_description
1 polymer ?
#
loop_
_entity_poly.entity_id
_entity_poly.type
_entity_poly.pdbx_seq_one_letter_code
_entity_poly.pdbx_strand_id
1 'polypeptide(L)'
;MYNPVKTIKSNTIGTINVLGLAKRVKARVLFASTSEIYGDPEEHPQKETYWGHVNTIGPRACYDESKRVAETLMYAYSKRDHIDVRVARIFNTYGPRMHMYDAPRSFL
;
A
#
# COMPACT_ATOMS: atom_id res chain seq x y z
N MET A 1 6.33 -8.01 -12.85
CA MET A 1 5.30 -6.96 -13.03
C MET A 1 5.02 -6.77 -14.50
N TYR A 2 3.79 -6.98 -14.95
CA TYR A 2 3.47 -6.95 -16.38
C TYR A 2 3.19 -5.52 -16.92
N ASN A 3 2.83 -4.56 -16.05
CA ASN A 3 2.62 -3.15 -16.44
C ASN A 3 2.83 -2.18 -15.25
N PRO A 4 4.02 -1.57 -15.11
CA PRO A 4 4.34 -0.71 -13.97
C PRO A 4 3.54 0.60 -13.94
N VAL A 5 3.31 1.21 -15.11
CA VAL A 5 2.53 2.45 -15.22
C VAL A 5 1.08 2.24 -14.79
N LYS A 6 0.47 1.12 -15.21
CA LYS A 6 -0.88 0.75 -14.79
C LYS A 6 -0.95 0.54 -13.28
N THR A 7 0.07 -0.09 -12.70
CA THR A 7 0.16 -0.33 -11.25
C THR A 7 0.17 0.97 -10.46
N ILE A 8 1.00 1.94 -10.88
CA ILE A 8 1.06 3.27 -10.26
C ILE A 8 -0.29 3.99 -10.40
N LYS A 9 -0.87 4.02 -11.60
CA LYS A 9 -2.16 4.70 -11.84
C LYS A 9 -3.27 4.10 -11.01
N SER A 10 -3.39 2.77 -10.96
CA SER A 10 -4.41 2.08 -10.17
C SER A 10 -4.29 2.42 -8.69
N ASN A 11 -3.08 2.37 -8.11
CA ASN A 11 -2.90 2.66 -6.68
C ASN A 11 -3.06 4.14 -6.35
N THR A 12 -2.55 5.06 -7.19
CA THR A 12 -2.62 6.50 -6.90
C THR A 12 -3.99 7.10 -7.24
N ILE A 13 -4.41 7.03 -8.50
CA ILE A 13 -5.69 7.59 -8.97
C ILE A 13 -6.86 6.86 -8.31
N GLY A 14 -6.76 5.54 -8.13
CA GLY A 14 -7.78 4.77 -7.42
C GLY A 14 -7.97 5.27 -5.98
N THR A 15 -6.88 5.50 -5.24
CA THR A 15 -6.94 6.03 -3.87
C THR A 15 -7.54 7.42 -3.83
N ILE A 16 -7.16 8.32 -4.76
CA ILE A 16 -7.75 9.66 -4.87
C ILE A 16 -9.27 9.59 -5.10
N ASN A 17 -9.72 8.71 -5.99
CA ASN A 17 -11.13 8.56 -6.30
C ASN A 17 -11.94 8.03 -5.10
N VAL A 18 -11.41 7.02 -4.39
CA VAL A 18 -12.06 6.47 -3.19
C VAL A 18 -12.13 7.52 -2.08
N LEU A 19 -11.04 8.25 -1.83
CA LEU A 19 -11.01 9.32 -0.82
C LEU A 19 -11.93 10.49 -1.21
N GLY A 20 -11.97 10.87 -2.48
CA GLY A 20 -12.88 11.89 -2.99
C GLY A 20 -14.35 11.48 -2.86
N LEU A 21 -14.67 10.20 -3.05
CA LEU A 21 -16.00 9.66 -2.76
C LEU A 21 -16.28 9.69 -1.25
N ALA A 22 -15.37 9.18 -0.43
CA ALA A 22 -15.50 9.14 1.03
C ALA A 22 -15.72 10.53 1.64
N LYS A 23 -15.04 11.55 1.11
CA LYS A 23 -15.27 12.96 1.48
C LYS A 23 -16.72 13.38 1.27
N ARG A 24 -17.29 13.06 0.10
CA ARG A 24 -18.66 13.46 -0.28
C ARG A 24 -19.71 12.75 0.56
N VAL A 25 -19.51 11.47 0.85
CA VAL A 25 -20.49 10.63 1.54
C VAL A 25 -20.21 10.47 3.04
N LYS A 26 -19.15 11.10 3.56
CA LYS A 26 -18.67 10.98 4.95
C LYS A 26 -18.40 9.54 5.39
N ALA A 27 -17.87 8.72 4.49
CA ALA A 27 -17.52 7.34 4.79
C ALA A 27 -16.13 7.22 5.45
N ARG A 28 -15.98 6.18 6.29
CA ARG A 28 -14.67 5.71 6.75
C ARG A 28 -14.00 4.88 5.65
N VAL A 29 -12.69 5.07 5.47
CA VAL A 29 -11.91 4.31 4.47
C VAL A 29 -10.82 3.51 5.17
N LEU A 30 -10.78 2.20 4.90
CA LEU A 30 -9.65 1.34 5.27
C LEU A 30 -8.78 1.09 4.03
N PHE A 31 -7.51 1.43 4.14
CA PHE A 31 -6.51 1.18 3.10
C PHE A 31 -5.68 -0.06 3.45
N ALA A 32 -5.74 -1.05 2.56
CA ALA A 32 -4.87 -2.21 2.59
C ALA A 32 -3.50 -1.85 1.99
N SER A 33 -2.62 -1.37 2.88
CA SER A 33 -1.20 -1.21 2.62
C SER A 33 -0.48 -2.56 2.76
N THR A 34 0.85 -2.56 2.75
CA THR A 34 1.67 -3.75 2.65
C THR A 34 2.96 -3.60 3.46
N SER A 35 3.53 -4.71 3.91
CA SER A 35 4.87 -4.74 4.50
C SER A 35 5.97 -4.27 3.53
N GLU A 36 5.72 -4.32 2.22
CA GLU A 36 6.68 -3.90 1.18
C GLU A 36 7.05 -2.41 1.27
N ILE A 37 6.24 -1.58 1.93
CA ILE A 37 6.61 -0.18 2.16
C ILE A 37 7.85 -0.03 3.06
N TYR A 38 8.18 -1.08 3.82
CA TYR A 38 9.40 -1.13 4.64
C TYR A 38 10.64 -1.45 3.81
N GLY A 39 10.46 -1.96 2.58
CA GLY A 39 11.55 -2.24 1.63
C GLY A 39 12.49 -3.32 2.12
N ASP A 40 13.79 -3.02 2.13
CA ASP A 40 14.84 -3.87 2.68
C ASP A 40 15.22 -3.37 4.09
N PRO A 41 14.49 -3.79 5.14
CA PRO A 41 14.54 -3.17 6.44
C PRO A 41 15.87 -3.43 7.14
N GLU A 42 16.45 -2.36 7.68
CA GLU A 42 17.68 -2.43 8.49
C GLU A 42 17.42 -2.82 9.95
N GLU A 43 16.14 -2.93 10.35
CA GLU A 43 15.70 -3.22 11.71
C GLU A 43 14.75 -4.44 11.74
N HIS A 44 14.85 -5.23 12.81
CA HIS A 44 13.96 -6.36 13.08
C HIS A 44 13.56 -6.44 14.56
N PRO A 45 12.25 -6.52 14.91
CA PRO A 45 11.09 -6.55 14.01
C PRO A 45 10.74 -5.17 13.42
N GLN A 46 10.05 -5.15 12.27
CA GLN A 46 9.63 -3.91 11.61
C GLN A 46 8.44 -3.25 12.35
N LYS A 47 8.74 -2.18 13.10
CA LYS A 47 7.73 -1.35 13.77
C LYS A 47 7.12 -0.34 12.79
N GLU A 48 5.89 0.12 13.04
CA GLU A 48 5.23 1.11 12.21
C GLU A 48 5.93 2.48 12.18
N THR A 49 6.76 2.75 13.19
CA THR A 49 7.63 3.92 13.28
C THR A 49 8.78 3.90 12.28
N TYR A 50 9.14 2.72 11.74
CA TYR A 50 10.19 2.60 10.74
C TYR A 50 9.74 3.18 9.40
N TRP A 51 10.59 4.02 8.80
CA TRP A 51 10.25 4.73 7.56
C TRP A 51 10.38 3.89 6.30
N GLY A 52 11.09 2.77 6.37
CA GLY A 52 11.36 1.90 5.23
C GLY A 52 12.61 2.31 4.45
N HIS A 53 13.30 1.32 3.91
CA HIS A 53 14.45 1.48 3.03
C HIS A 53 14.08 0.91 1.64
N VAL A 54 13.48 1.77 0.80
CA VAL A 54 12.90 1.39 -0.48
C VAL A 54 13.66 2.07 -1.62
N ASN A 55 13.95 1.32 -2.68
CA ASN A 55 14.55 1.88 -3.90
C ASN A 55 13.47 2.43 -4.84
N THR A 56 13.50 3.73 -5.11
CA THR A 56 12.51 4.47 -5.90
C THR A 56 12.51 4.16 -7.40
N ILE A 57 13.57 3.53 -7.92
CA ILE A 57 13.74 3.21 -9.35
C ILE A 57 13.91 1.71 -9.61
N GLY A 58 13.79 0.88 -8.57
CA GLY A 58 13.88 -0.56 -8.68
C GLY A 58 12.74 -1.17 -9.50
N PRO A 59 12.89 -2.44 -9.95
CA PRO A 59 11.86 -3.12 -10.74
C PRO A 59 10.51 -3.28 -10.01
N ARG A 60 10.53 -3.23 -8.66
CA ARG A 60 9.35 -3.29 -7.79
C ARG A 60 8.82 -1.92 -7.35
N ALA A 61 9.59 -0.86 -7.59
CA ALA A 61 9.28 0.49 -7.09
C ALA A 61 7.88 0.96 -7.46
N CYS A 62 7.38 0.58 -8.64
CA CYS A 62 6.04 0.97 -9.08
C CYS A 62 4.90 0.47 -8.19
N TYR A 63 5.08 -0.62 -7.42
CA TYR A 63 4.13 -1.05 -6.40
C TYR A 63 4.47 -0.42 -5.05
N ASP A 64 5.72 -0.55 -4.61
CA ASP A 64 6.17 -0.12 -3.28
C ASP A 64 5.93 1.38 -3.08
N GLU A 65 6.39 2.22 -4.02
CA GLU A 65 6.17 3.67 -3.98
C GLU A 65 4.70 4.04 -4.14
N SER A 66 3.96 3.31 -4.97
CA SER A 66 2.54 3.62 -5.14
C SER A 66 1.74 3.38 -3.86
N LYS A 67 2.11 2.38 -3.05
CA LYS A 67 1.53 2.13 -1.73
C LYS A 67 1.95 3.18 -0.71
N ARG A 68 3.21 3.61 -0.72
CA ARG A 68 3.72 4.71 0.13
C ARG A 68 3.01 6.05 -0.16
N VAL A 69 2.85 6.38 -1.45
CA VAL A 69 2.10 7.57 -1.88
C VAL A 69 0.62 7.46 -1.49
N ALA A 70 0.02 6.27 -1.59
CA ALA A 70 -1.34 6.06 -1.14
C ALA A 70 -1.52 6.27 0.37
N GLU A 71 -0.60 5.79 1.23
CA GLU A 71 -0.63 6.12 2.67
C GLU A 71 -0.53 7.63 2.91
N THR A 72 0.34 8.31 2.17
CA THR A 72 0.49 9.77 2.24
C THR A 72 -0.82 10.47 1.89
N LEU A 73 -1.51 10.02 0.84
CA LEU A 73 -2.83 10.54 0.45
C LEU A 73 -3.87 10.32 1.55
N MET A 74 -3.94 9.14 2.15
CA MET A 74 -4.88 8.85 3.23
C MET A 74 -4.74 9.86 4.38
N TYR A 75 -3.50 10.10 4.84
CA TYR A 75 -3.26 11.05 5.93
C TYR A 75 -3.39 12.51 5.51
N ALA A 76 -3.09 12.86 4.25
CA ALA A 76 -3.32 14.21 3.73
C ALA A 76 -4.82 14.56 3.74
N TYR A 77 -5.67 13.65 3.27
CA TYR A 77 -7.13 13.81 3.31
C TYR A 77 -7.68 13.81 4.74
N SER A 78 -7.11 12.98 5.63
CA SER A 78 -7.51 13.00 7.05
C SER A 78 -7.18 14.33 7.73
N LYS A 79 -5.99 14.90 7.48
CA LYS A 79 -5.59 16.20 8.04
C LYS A 79 -6.37 17.38 7.47
N ARG A 80 -6.59 17.39 6.14
CA ARG A 80 -7.22 18.53 5.44
C ARG A 80 -8.74 18.49 5.45
N ASP A 81 -9.32 17.31 5.25
CA ASP A 81 -10.75 17.12 5.01
C ASP A 81 -11.43 16.29 6.12
N HIS A 82 -10.70 15.94 7.18
CA HIS A 82 -11.21 15.22 8.36
C HIS A 82 -11.88 13.88 8.04
N ILE A 83 -11.44 13.21 6.97
CA ILE A 83 -11.89 11.85 6.64
C ILE A 83 -11.34 10.87 7.67
N ASP A 84 -12.19 9.98 8.19
CA ASP A 84 -11.78 8.86 9.04
C ASP A 84 -11.10 7.79 8.18
N VAL A 85 -9.78 7.71 8.31
CA VAL A 85 -8.94 6.79 7.56
C VAL A 85 -8.30 5.77 8.49
N ARG A 86 -8.19 4.54 8.01
CA ARG A 86 -7.48 3.44 8.68
C ARG A 86 -6.49 2.84 7.70
N VAL A 87 -5.27 2.56 8.15
CA VAL A 87 -4.21 1.99 7.32
C VAL A 87 -3.76 0.69 7.97
N ALA A 88 -3.81 -0.41 7.21
CA ALA A 88 -3.33 -1.71 7.64
C ALA A 88 -2.16 -2.13 6.75
N ARG A 89 -0.99 -2.38 7.34
CA ARG A 89 0.23 -2.80 6.65
C ARG A 89 0.30 -4.33 6.68
N ILE A 90 -0.24 -4.95 5.63
CA ILE A 90 -0.45 -6.40 5.58
C ILE A 90 0.86 -7.10 5.18
N PHE A 91 1.29 -8.05 6.02
CA PHE A 91 2.38 -8.98 5.71
C PHE A 91 1.89 -10.10 4.78
N ASN A 92 2.79 -10.96 4.31
CA ASN A 92 2.45 -12.09 3.46
C ASN A 92 1.30 -12.91 4.06
N THR A 93 0.25 -13.11 3.26
CA THR A 93 -0.94 -13.87 3.62
C THR A 93 -1.07 -15.07 2.69
N TYR A 94 -1.58 -16.20 3.18
CA TYR A 94 -1.83 -17.41 2.41
C TYR A 94 -3.21 -17.98 2.75
N GLY A 95 -3.83 -18.70 1.81
CA GLY A 95 -5.13 -19.32 2.03
C GLY A 95 -5.86 -19.77 0.76
N PRO A 96 -7.09 -20.31 0.90
CA PRO A 96 -7.91 -20.69 -0.24
C PRO A 96 -8.12 -19.53 -1.23
N ARG A 97 -8.06 -19.82 -2.55
CA ARG A 97 -8.13 -18.83 -3.66
C ARG A 97 -6.92 -17.91 -3.81
N MET A 98 -5.80 -18.21 -3.12
CA MET A 98 -4.54 -17.54 -3.40
C MET A 98 -4.15 -17.71 -4.88
N HIS A 99 -3.59 -16.64 -5.46
CA HIS A 99 -3.09 -16.69 -6.82
C HIS A 99 -1.98 -17.74 -6.91
N MET A 100 -2.01 -18.60 -7.93
CA MET A 100 -1.09 -19.74 -8.05
C MET A 100 0.40 -19.34 -8.06
N TYR A 101 0.70 -18.09 -8.40
CA TYR A 101 2.06 -17.56 -8.48
C TYR A 101 2.47 -16.70 -7.26
N ASP A 102 1.60 -16.53 -6.26
CA ASP A 102 1.89 -15.76 -5.04
C ASP A 102 2.37 -16.64 -3.87
N ALA A 103 2.39 -17.97 -4.04
CA ALA A 103 2.93 -18.87 -3.04
C ALA A 103 4.45 -18.61 -2.85
N PRO A 104 4.95 -18.48 -1.61
CA PRO A 104 6.39 -18.44 -1.37
C PRO A 104 7.03 -19.71 -1.92
N ARG A 105 8.17 -19.57 -2.61
CA ARG A 105 8.96 -20.70 -3.15
C ARG A 105 9.39 -21.73 -2.10
N SER A 106 9.21 -21.45 -0.82
CA SER A 106 9.48 -22.36 0.30
C SER A 106 8.37 -23.37 0.58
N PHE A 107 7.25 -23.33 -0.13
CA PHE A 107 6.14 -24.28 0.00
C PHE A 107 6.01 -25.23 -1.21
N LEU A 108 7.00 -25.23 -2.11
CA LEU A 108 7.16 -26.15 -3.23
C LEU A 108 8.53 -26.83 -3.16
#